data_AF-A0A958QID5-F1
#
_entry.id   AF-A0A958QID5-F1
#
_cell.length_a   1.000
_cell.length_b   1.000
_cell.length_c   1.000
_cell.angle_alpha   90.00
_cell.angle_beta   90.00
_cell.angle_gamma   90.00
#
_symmetry.space_group_name_H-M   'P 1'
#
loop_
_entity.id
_entity.type
_entity.pdbx_description
1 polymer ?
#
loop_
_entity_poly.entity_id
_entity_poly.type
_entity_poly.pdbx_seq_one_letter_code
_entity_poly.pdbx_strand_id
1 'polypeptide(L)'
;MTDIMKTTAGFLLAFMFAVPSLASAESTDKHFRSNAARYFNSQQRDVRDAWHRVQHERREGDRTGYRRALNNYYQERAELRHAERRYFNWNRPCEPRRVAYNTGWYNHWK
;
A
#
# COMPACT_ATOMS: atom_id res chain seq x y z
N MET A 1 -1.79 -13.48 -32.21
CA MET A 1 -0.54 -12.91 -31.66
C MET A 1 -0.71 -12.22 -30.30
N THR A 2 -1.88 -12.33 -29.62
CA THR A 2 -2.24 -11.46 -28.47
C THR A 2 -2.47 -12.17 -27.13
N ASP A 3 -2.44 -13.51 -27.05
CA ASP A 3 -2.67 -14.22 -25.77
C ASP A 3 -1.38 -14.57 -24.99
N ILE A 4 -0.22 -14.67 -25.66
CA ILE A 4 1.06 -15.00 -25.00
C ILE A 4 1.58 -13.83 -24.14
N MET A 5 1.33 -12.58 -24.55
CA MET A 5 1.84 -11.40 -23.84
C MET A 5 1.16 -11.16 -22.49
N LYS A 6 -0.10 -11.56 -22.31
CA LYS A 6 -0.80 -11.42 -21.02
C LYS A 6 -0.37 -12.49 -20.01
N THR A 7 -0.18 -13.73 -20.45
CA THR A 7 0.28 -14.83 -19.57
C THR A 7 1.73 -14.65 -19.15
N THR A 8 2.61 -14.15 -20.03
CA THR A 8 4.01 -13.87 -19.69
C THR A 8 4.14 -12.69 -18.71
N ALA A 9 3.34 -11.64 -18.84
CA ALA A 9 3.30 -10.55 -17.87
C ALA A 9 2.82 -11.02 -16.48
N GLY A 10 1.84 -11.93 -16.43
CA GLY A 10 1.39 -12.56 -15.18
C GLY A 10 2.45 -13.46 -14.55
N PHE A 11 3.19 -14.23 -15.36
CA PHE A 11 4.26 -15.11 -14.89
C PHE A 11 5.48 -14.33 -14.37
N LEU A 12 5.84 -13.22 -15.04
CA LEU A 12 6.89 -12.29 -14.57
C LEU A 12 6.53 -11.64 -13.24
N LEU A 13 5.27 -11.22 -13.07
CA LEU A 13 4.81 -10.67 -11.81
C LEU A 13 4.90 -11.72 -10.69
N ALA A 14 4.47 -12.95 -10.95
CA ALA A 14 4.52 -14.04 -9.98
C ALA A 14 5.95 -14.45 -9.61
N PHE A 15 6.89 -14.45 -10.57
CA PHE A 15 8.31 -14.76 -10.32
C PHE A 15 8.99 -13.69 -9.43
N MET A 16 8.59 -12.42 -9.55
CA MET A 16 9.06 -11.34 -8.66
C MET A 16 8.61 -11.53 -7.21
N PHE A 17 7.53 -12.26 -6.95
CA PHE A 17 7.07 -12.58 -5.60
C PHE A 17 7.58 -13.93 -5.07
N ALA A 18 8.04 -14.83 -5.95
CA ALA A 18 8.41 -16.19 -5.59
C ALA A 18 9.91 -16.41 -5.29
N VAL A 19 10.79 -15.43 -5.53
CA VAL A 19 12.24 -15.56 -5.24
C VAL A 19 12.69 -14.65 -4.09
N PRO A 20 12.51 -15.06 -2.83
CA PRO A 20 13.33 -14.57 -1.74
C PRO A 20 14.45 -15.60 -1.48
N SER A 21 15.38 -15.77 -2.42
CA SER A 21 16.57 -16.59 -2.18
C SER A 21 17.85 -15.87 -2.59
N LEU A 22 18.65 -15.55 -1.56
CA LEU A 22 20.08 -15.21 -1.61
C LEU A 22 20.49 -13.85 -2.19
N ALA A 23 20.48 -12.83 -1.33
CA ALA A 23 21.57 -11.86 -1.09
C ALA A 23 21.02 -10.45 -0.79
N SER A 24 21.20 -10.00 0.46
CA SER A 24 20.91 -8.66 0.99
C SER A 24 19.45 -8.38 1.42
N ALA A 25 19.07 -8.96 2.56
CA ALA A 25 17.80 -8.70 3.25
C ALA A 25 17.69 -7.26 3.82
N GLU A 26 18.78 -6.51 3.97
CA GLU A 26 18.74 -5.14 4.50
C GLU A 26 18.37 -4.08 3.45
N SER A 27 18.75 -4.25 2.18
CA SER A 27 18.47 -3.25 1.14
C SER A 27 17.02 -3.33 0.67
N THR A 28 16.49 -4.54 0.52
CA THR A 28 15.09 -4.79 0.13
C THR A 28 14.11 -4.23 1.15
N ASP A 29 14.31 -4.47 2.45
CA ASP A 29 13.46 -3.93 3.53
C ASP A 29 13.44 -2.38 3.53
N LYS A 30 14.59 -1.72 3.31
CA LYS A 30 14.67 -0.25 3.18
C LYS A 30 13.87 0.27 1.98
N HIS A 31 13.95 -0.39 0.82
CA HIS A 31 13.21 0.01 -0.37
C HIS A 31 11.69 -0.19 -0.20
N PHE A 32 11.26 -1.28 0.41
CA PHE A 32 9.83 -1.53 0.68
C PHE A 32 9.24 -0.53 1.67
N ARG A 33 9.96 -0.21 2.76
CA ARG A 33 9.53 0.83 3.72
C ARG A 33 9.43 2.21 3.06
N SER A 34 10.39 2.57 2.21
CA SER A 34 10.36 3.82 1.44
C SER A 34 9.15 3.88 0.49
N ASN A 35 8.86 2.78 -0.21
CA ASN A 35 7.72 2.71 -1.12
C ASN A 35 6.37 2.77 -0.38
N ALA A 36 6.25 2.08 0.76
CA ALA A 36 5.05 2.14 1.60
C ALA A 36 4.80 3.56 2.14
N ALA A 37 5.86 4.25 2.58
CA ALA A 37 5.79 5.65 3.02
C ALA A 37 5.36 6.59 1.89
N ARG A 38 5.95 6.46 0.69
CA ARG A 38 5.57 7.27 -0.48
C ARG A 38 4.12 7.06 -0.87
N TYR A 39 3.65 5.81 -0.92
CA TYR A 39 2.27 5.50 -1.25
C TYR A 39 1.31 6.09 -0.22
N PHE A 40 1.58 5.92 1.08
CA PHE A 40 0.78 6.51 2.15
C PHE A 40 0.71 8.05 2.06
N ASN A 41 1.85 8.71 1.83
CA ASN A 41 1.90 10.16 1.65
C ASN A 41 1.16 10.63 0.39
N SER A 42 1.18 9.84 -0.69
CA SER A 42 0.37 10.14 -1.88
C SER A 42 -1.11 10.15 -1.55
N GLN A 43 -1.59 9.10 -0.87
CA GLN A 43 -2.99 8.95 -0.49
C GLN A 43 -3.47 10.05 0.46
N GLN A 44 -2.60 10.54 1.35
CA GLN A 44 -2.90 11.71 2.18
C GLN A 44 -3.09 12.99 1.36
N ARG A 45 -2.32 13.17 0.28
CA ARG A 45 -2.50 14.29 -0.66
C ARG A 45 -3.81 14.14 -1.43
N ASP A 46 -4.10 12.95 -1.95
CA ASP A 46 -5.31 12.68 -2.72
C ASP A 46 -6.58 12.98 -1.90
N VAL A 47 -6.62 12.56 -0.63
CA VAL A 47 -7.71 12.91 0.31
C VAL A 47 -7.82 14.41 0.54
N ARG A 48 -6.70 15.12 0.68
CA ARG A 48 -6.67 16.57 0.89
C ARG A 48 -7.23 17.31 -0.34
N ASP A 49 -6.80 16.91 -1.53
CA ASP A 49 -7.24 17.52 -2.78
C ASP A 49 -8.72 17.23 -3.07
N ALA A 50 -9.19 16.02 -2.75
CA ALA A 50 -10.60 15.69 -2.79
C ALA A 50 -11.42 16.57 -1.81
N TRP A 51 -10.91 16.84 -0.62
CA TRP A 51 -11.57 17.75 0.32
C TRP A 51 -11.62 19.20 -0.17
N HIS A 52 -10.54 19.71 -0.78
CA HIS A 52 -10.54 21.04 -1.39
C HIS A 52 -11.59 21.16 -2.50
N ARG A 53 -11.76 20.12 -3.32
CA ARG A 53 -12.84 20.06 -4.32
C ARG A 53 -14.24 20.12 -3.68
N VAL A 54 -14.48 19.39 -2.59
CA VAL A 54 -15.75 19.49 -1.84
C VAL A 54 -16.03 20.93 -1.39
N GLN A 55 -15.01 21.63 -0.88
CA GLN A 55 -15.17 23.03 -0.45
C GLN A 55 -15.43 23.97 -1.63
N HIS A 56 -14.80 23.73 -2.78
CA HIS A 56 -15.00 24.50 -4.01
C HIS A 56 -16.46 24.40 -4.49
N GLU A 57 -16.94 23.18 -4.72
CA GLU A 57 -18.31 22.91 -5.17
C GLU A 57 -19.35 23.47 -4.19
N ARG A 58 -19.06 23.40 -2.88
CA ARG A 58 -19.91 24.00 -1.84
C ARG A 58 -20.00 25.53 -1.96
N ARG A 59 -18.89 26.21 -2.31
CA ARG A 59 -18.86 27.67 -2.51
C ARG A 59 -19.56 28.09 -3.78
N GLU A 60 -19.45 27.29 -4.85
CA GLU A 60 -20.15 27.53 -6.12
C GLU A 60 -21.65 27.28 -6.02
N GLY A 61 -22.09 26.50 -5.04
CA GLY A 61 -23.49 26.17 -4.83
C GLY A 61 -24.02 25.08 -5.77
N ASP A 62 -23.15 24.41 -6.53
CA ASP A 62 -23.54 23.24 -7.33
C ASP A 62 -23.79 22.03 -6.41
N ARG A 63 -25.08 21.74 -6.19
CA ARG A 63 -25.52 20.59 -5.38
C ARG A 63 -25.10 19.25 -5.96
N THR A 64 -25.04 19.13 -7.29
CA THR A 64 -24.70 17.87 -7.97
C THR A 64 -23.20 17.64 -7.92
N GLY A 65 -22.42 18.66 -8.27
CA GLY A 65 -20.96 18.68 -8.14
C GLY A 65 -20.52 18.41 -6.69
N TYR A 66 -21.15 19.08 -5.72
CA TYR A 66 -20.89 18.86 -4.29
C TYR A 66 -21.11 17.40 -3.88
N ARG A 67 -22.23 16.77 -4.27
CA ARG A 67 -22.51 15.37 -3.93
C ARG A 67 -21.46 14.43 -4.54
N ARG A 68 -21.06 14.65 -5.80
CA ARG A 68 -20.03 13.84 -6.46
C ARG A 68 -18.67 14.00 -5.79
N ALA A 69 -18.26 15.24 -5.50
CA ALA A 69 -17.01 15.52 -4.80
C ALA A 69 -16.99 14.88 -3.40
N LEU A 70 -18.11 14.91 -2.69
CA LEU A 70 -18.24 14.30 -1.37
C LEU A 70 -18.08 12.78 -1.43
N ASN A 71 -18.71 12.12 -2.40
CA ASN A 71 -18.54 10.68 -2.62
C ASN A 71 -17.09 10.32 -2.95
N ASN A 72 -16.43 11.10 -3.82
CA ASN A 72 -15.04 10.89 -4.15
C ASN A 72 -14.14 11.02 -2.90
N TYR A 73 -14.35 12.07 -2.11
CA TYR A 73 -13.62 12.26 -0.85
C TYR A 73 -13.76 11.06 0.11
N TYR A 74 -14.96 10.48 0.23
CA TYR A 74 -15.15 9.30 1.07
C TYR A 74 -14.47 8.04 0.50
N GLN A 75 -14.43 7.88 -0.82
CA GLN A 75 -13.68 6.81 -1.47
C GLN A 75 -12.18 6.95 -1.19
N GLU A 76 -11.60 8.13 -1.42
CA GLU A 76 -10.18 8.41 -1.14
C GLU A 76 -9.83 8.16 0.35
N ARG A 77 -10.74 8.50 1.27
CA ARG A 77 -10.57 8.18 2.70
C ARG A 77 -10.59 6.69 3.00
N ALA A 78 -11.31 5.88 2.22
CA ALA A 78 -11.26 4.43 2.35
C ALA A 78 -9.90 3.91 1.87
N GLU A 79 -9.41 4.40 0.74
CA GLU A 79 -8.09 4.04 0.19
C GLU A 79 -6.94 4.43 1.14
N LEU A 80 -7.01 5.61 1.75
CA LEU A 80 -6.07 6.04 2.79
C LEU A 80 -6.04 5.07 3.99
N ARG A 81 -7.20 4.55 4.44
CA ARG A 81 -7.24 3.55 5.54
C ARG A 81 -6.59 2.23 5.13
N HIS A 82 -6.71 1.83 3.86
CA HIS A 82 -6.00 0.65 3.34
C HIS A 82 -4.48 0.89 3.27
N ALA A 83 -4.06 2.08 2.82
CA ALA A 83 -2.66 2.47 2.78
C ALA A 83 -2.05 2.57 4.19
N GLU A 84 -2.80 3.13 5.14
CA GLU A 84 -2.46 3.23 6.55
C GLU A 84 -2.20 1.84 7.16
N ARG A 85 -3.11 0.89 6.94
CA ARG A 85 -2.95 -0.49 7.42
C ARG A 85 -1.69 -1.14 6.86
N ARG A 86 -1.38 -0.93 5.58
CA ARG A 86 -0.12 -1.43 4.99
C ARG A 86 1.06 -0.76 5.67
N TYR A 87 1.13 0.56 5.70
CA TYR A 87 2.23 1.30 6.31
C TYR A 87 2.51 0.88 7.76
N PHE A 88 1.48 0.79 8.61
CA PHE A 88 1.65 0.40 10.01
C PHE A 88 1.92 -1.09 10.22
N ASN A 89 1.36 -2.00 9.41
CA ASN A 89 1.71 -3.42 9.51
C ASN A 89 3.19 -3.65 9.19
N TRP A 90 3.77 -2.86 8.27
CA TRP A 90 5.19 -2.93 7.91
C TRP A 90 6.11 -2.19 8.88
N ASN A 91 5.63 -1.11 9.52
CA ASN A 91 6.38 -0.34 10.51
C ASN A 91 6.17 -0.77 11.96
N ARG A 92 5.33 -1.79 12.22
CA ARG A 92 5.34 -2.42 13.54
C ARG A 92 6.73 -3.03 13.74
N PRO A 93 7.43 -2.72 14.85
CA PRO A 93 8.61 -3.48 15.19
C PRO A 93 8.17 -4.94 15.22
N CYS A 94 8.82 -5.78 14.44
CA CYS A 94 8.62 -7.21 14.49
C CYS A 94 8.80 -7.60 15.95
N GLU A 95 7.72 -7.90 16.70
CA GLU A 95 7.89 -8.51 18.01
C GLU A 95 8.75 -9.76 17.77
N PRO A 96 9.97 -9.85 18.31
CA PRO A 96 10.92 -10.89 17.95
C PRO A 96 10.35 -12.29 18.20
N ARG A 97 9.35 -12.40 19.06
CA ARG A 97 8.57 -13.62 19.29
C ARG A 97 7.94 -14.21 18.03
N ARG A 98 7.29 -13.43 17.16
CA ARG A 98 6.55 -14.01 16.02
C ARG A 98 7.44 -14.41 14.85
N VAL A 99 8.56 -13.74 14.63
CA VAL A 99 9.56 -14.16 13.62
C VAL A 99 10.17 -15.50 14.04
N ALA A 100 10.48 -15.67 15.33
CA ALA A 100 11.08 -16.91 15.84
C ALA A 100 10.16 -18.14 15.76
N TYR A 101 8.83 -17.96 15.83
CA TYR A 101 7.86 -19.06 15.61
C TYR A 101 7.65 -19.40 14.13
N ASN A 102 7.80 -18.44 13.20
CA ASN A 102 7.62 -18.69 11.77
C ASN A 102 8.89 -19.18 11.05
N THR A 103 10.08 -18.94 11.61
CA THR A 103 11.36 -19.39 11.00
C THR A 103 11.91 -20.68 11.61
N GLY A 104 11.22 -21.29 12.59
CA GLY A 104 11.68 -22.52 13.25
C GLY A 104 12.96 -22.36 14.09
N TRP A 105 13.41 -21.12 14.34
CA TRP A 105 14.67 -20.84 15.04
C TRP A 105 14.69 -21.28 16.52
N TYR A 106 13.54 -21.58 17.13
CA TYR A 106 13.48 -22.10 18.51
C TYR A 106 13.86 -23.58 18.66
N ASN A 107 14.09 -24.32 17.56
CA ASN A 107 14.46 -25.74 17.64
C ASN A 107 15.97 -26.00 17.76
N HIS A 108 16.82 -24.97 17.81
CA HIS A 108 18.28 -25.14 17.86
C HIS A 108 18.93 -24.76 19.20
N TRP A 109 18.15 -24.46 20.24
CA TRP A 109 18.65 -24.16 21.59
C TRP A 109 18.02 -25.05 22.67
N LYS A 110 17.93 -26.36 22.38
CA LYS A 110 17.90 -27.41 23.40
C LYS A 110 18.93 -28.47 23.05
#